data_AF-A0A3M7DZ95-F1
#
_entry.id   AF-A0A3M7DZ95-F1
#
_cell.length_a   1.000
_cell.length_b   1.000
_cell.length_c   1.000
_cell.angle_alpha   90.00
_cell.angle_beta   90.00
_cell.angle_gamma   90.00
#
_symmetry.space_group_name_H-M   'P 1'
#
loop_
_entity.id
_entity.type
_entity.pdbx_description
1 polymer ?
#
loop_
_entity_poly.entity_id
_entity_poly.type
_entity_poly.pdbx_seq_one_letter_code
_entity_poly.pdbx_strand_id
1 'polypeptide(L)'
;MSPTRVLALTTGLLSLTNSDDELAVVVGHELAHAIAGHSREENLAGKHERLLLLPWLPMVIPGQTIAWLSASISPIFHLPAFVLTSPAQALVYWTLRRSRAQEREADYIGLVLMCEAGYDPAAAITHWVEMEAREQEQIARLQAKHGRGNVRRINEWASTHPH
;
A
#
# COMPACT_ATOMS: atom_id res chain seq x y z
N MET A 1 -0.50 -9.72 -7.58
CA MET A 1 -0.20 -10.28 -8.91
C MET A 1 0.17 -11.76 -8.87
N SER A 2 -0.04 -12.46 -9.99
CA SER A 2 0.49 -13.81 -10.23
C SER A 2 2.04 -13.78 -10.26
N PRO A 3 2.75 -14.81 -9.77
CA PRO A 3 4.22 -14.90 -9.82
C PRO A 3 4.79 -15.10 -11.24
N THR A 4 3.94 -15.04 -12.28
CA THR A 4 4.30 -15.16 -13.69
C THR A 4 4.34 -13.77 -14.34
N ARG A 5 5.14 -13.63 -15.43
CA ARG A 5 5.27 -12.44 -16.30
C ARG A 5 3.96 -12.04 -17.02
N VAL A 6 2.86 -11.94 -16.28
CA VAL A 6 1.52 -11.69 -16.80
C VAL A 6 1.08 -10.34 -16.26
N LEU A 7 0.90 -9.39 -17.18
CA LEU A 7 0.28 -8.10 -16.91
C LEU A 7 -1.23 -8.29 -16.94
N ALA A 8 -1.93 -7.99 -15.85
CA ALA A 8 -3.38 -8.11 -15.76
C ALA A 8 -4.00 -6.70 -15.69
N LEU A 9 -4.52 -6.23 -16.81
CA LEU A 9 -5.25 -4.96 -16.87
C LEU A 9 -6.75 -5.23 -16.73
N THR A 10 -7.41 -4.51 -15.84
CA THR A 10 -8.87 -4.58 -15.72
C THR A 10 -9.51 -3.57 -16.67
N THR A 11 -10.67 -3.91 -17.22
CA THR A 11 -11.46 -2.99 -18.05
C THR A 11 -11.88 -1.73 -17.28
N GLY A 12 -12.02 -1.83 -15.96
CA GLY A 12 -12.22 -0.68 -15.08
C GLY A 12 -11.04 0.29 -15.13
N LEU A 13 -9.81 -0.21 -15.04
CA LEU A 13 -8.59 0.60 -15.12
C LEU A 13 -8.41 1.25 -16.50
N LEU A 14 -8.68 0.51 -17.58
CA LEU A 14 -8.67 1.03 -18.95
C LEU A 14 -9.68 2.17 -19.18
N SER A 15 -10.79 2.18 -18.44
CA SER A 15 -11.78 3.29 -18.52
C SER A 15 -11.34 4.57 -17.79
N LEU A 16 -10.21 4.52 -17.07
CA LEU A 16 -9.65 5.65 -16.34
C LEU A 16 -8.60 6.43 -17.14
N THR A 17 -8.12 5.87 -18.26
CA THR A 17 -7.10 6.48 -19.11
C THR A 17 -7.76 7.11 -20.34
N ASN A 18 -7.50 8.39 -20.60
CA ASN A 18 -8.10 9.12 -21.73
C ASN A 18 -7.17 9.20 -22.96
N SER A 19 -5.89 8.88 -22.80
CA SER A 19 -4.88 8.93 -23.86
C SER A 19 -3.91 7.75 -23.78
N ASP A 20 -3.20 7.49 -24.89
CA ASP A 20 -2.17 6.45 -24.94
C ASP A 20 -1.01 6.76 -23.98
N ASP A 21 -0.71 8.03 -23.74
CA ASP A 21 0.30 8.45 -22.75
C ASP A 21 -0.14 8.10 -21.32
N GLU A 22 -1.41 8.32 -20.96
CA GLU A 22 -1.94 7.92 -19.65
C GLU A 22 -2.02 6.40 -19.49
N LEU A 23 -2.32 5.67 -20.57
CA LEU A 23 -2.25 4.22 -20.57
C LEU A 23 -0.82 3.72 -20.36
N ALA A 24 0.17 4.39 -20.97
CA ALA A 24 1.57 4.06 -20.79
C ALA A 24 2.05 4.27 -19.34
N VAL A 25 1.49 5.24 -18.60
CA VAL A 25 1.76 5.42 -17.17
C VAL A 25 1.35 4.18 -16.38
N VAL A 26 0.12 3.70 -16.59
CA VAL A 26 -0.42 2.53 -15.90
C VAL A 26 0.36 1.26 -16.27
N VAL A 27 0.57 1.05 -17.57
CA VAL A 27 1.29 -0.13 -18.07
C VAL A 27 2.75 -0.11 -17.61
N GLY A 28 3.39 1.06 -17.61
CA GLY A 28 4.76 1.26 -17.15
C GLY A 28 4.93 0.92 -15.67
N HIS A 29 4.00 1.37 -14.82
CA HIS A 29 3.98 1.05 -13.39
C HIS A 29 3.78 -0.46 -13.14
N GLU A 30 2.81 -1.09 -13.81
CA GLU A 30 2.55 -2.52 -13.68
C GLU A 30 3.72 -3.39 -14.20
N LEU A 31 4.35 -2.95 -15.29
CA LEU A 31 5.54 -3.59 -15.84
C LEU A 31 6.74 -3.42 -14.91
N ALA A 32 6.89 -2.26 -14.28
CA ALA A 32 7.94 -2.00 -13.28
C ALA A 32 7.80 -2.94 -12.07
N HIS A 33 6.59 -3.15 -11.54
CA HIS A 33 6.34 -4.16 -10.50
C HIS A 33 6.75 -5.57 -10.94
N ALA A 34 6.51 -5.93 -12.20
CA ALA A 34 6.88 -7.24 -12.74
C ALA A 34 8.40 -7.39 -12.93
N ILE A 35 9.10 -6.34 -13.39
CA ILE A 35 10.55 -6.32 -13.60
C ILE A 35 11.30 -6.34 -12.25
N ALA A 36 10.89 -5.48 -11.31
CA ALA A 36 11.48 -5.41 -9.98
C ALA A 36 11.14 -6.62 -9.11
N GLY A 37 10.11 -7.39 -9.48
CA GLY A 37 9.75 -8.63 -8.80
C GLY A 37 9.11 -8.40 -7.43
N HIS A 38 8.48 -7.25 -7.21
CA HIS A 38 7.87 -6.86 -5.93
C HIS A 38 6.91 -7.92 -5.40
N SER A 39 6.07 -8.54 -6.23
CA SER A 39 5.17 -9.61 -5.79
C SER A 39 5.89 -10.86 -5.30
N ARG A 40 7.08 -11.16 -5.83
CA ARG A 40 7.90 -12.28 -5.33
C ARG A 40 8.52 -11.91 -3.98
N GLU A 41 9.01 -10.68 -3.86
CA GLU A 41 9.57 -10.16 -2.62
C GLU A 41 8.53 -10.08 -1.50
N GLU A 42 7.33 -9.58 -1.75
CA GLU A 42 6.23 -9.55 -0.79
C GLU A 42 5.83 -10.94 -0.30
N ASN A 43 5.71 -11.90 -1.24
CA ASN A 43 5.38 -13.29 -0.91
C ASN A 43 6.47 -13.98 -0.09
N LEU A 44 7.74 -13.72 -0.40
CA LEU A 44 8.87 -14.28 0.36
C LEU A 44 8.95 -13.61 1.71
N ALA A 45 8.96 -12.29 1.76
CA ALA A 45 9.10 -11.53 2.98
C ALA A 45 7.93 -11.79 3.93
N GLY A 46 6.68 -11.83 3.47
CA GLY A 46 5.54 -12.19 4.30
C GLY A 46 5.64 -13.59 4.93
N LYS A 47 6.28 -14.56 4.25
CA LYS A 47 6.57 -15.89 4.83
C LYS A 47 7.66 -15.80 5.90
N HIS A 48 8.76 -15.10 5.64
CA HIS A 48 9.88 -14.94 6.57
C HIS A 48 9.46 -14.17 7.83
N GLU A 49 8.74 -13.08 7.66
CA GLU A 49 8.18 -12.25 8.73
C GLU A 49 7.25 -13.04 9.65
N ARG A 50 6.33 -13.84 9.09
CA ARG A 50 5.42 -14.67 9.88
C ARG A 50 6.17 -15.75 10.67
N LEU A 51 7.26 -16.28 10.12
CA LEU A 51 8.11 -17.26 10.81
C LEU A 51 8.86 -16.61 11.99
N LEU A 52 9.34 -15.37 11.84
CA LEU A 52 10.03 -14.63 12.90
C LEU A 52 9.13 -14.33 14.11
N LEU A 53 7.81 -14.28 13.93
CA LEU A 53 6.84 -14.07 15.02
C LEU A 53 6.52 -15.34 15.82
N LEU A 54 6.79 -16.53 15.27
CA LEU A 54 6.41 -17.81 15.88
C LEU A 54 6.94 -17.99 17.32
N PRO A 55 8.20 -17.64 17.66
CA PRO A 55 8.72 -17.75 19.03
C PRO A 55 8.07 -16.77 20.02
N TRP A 56 7.49 -15.68 19.54
CA TRP A 56 6.91 -14.61 20.35
C TRP A 56 5.43 -14.83 20.65
N LEU A 57 4.73 -15.66 19.88
CA LEU A 57 3.29 -15.95 20.06
C LEU A 57 2.91 -16.31 21.51
N PRO A 58 3.68 -17.14 22.26
CA PRO A 58 3.36 -17.44 23.65
C PRO A 58 3.49 -16.23 24.61
N MET A 59 4.25 -15.20 24.23
CA MET A 59 4.47 -13.98 25.02
C MET A 59 3.44 -12.89 24.74
N VAL A 60 2.68 -12.99 23.65
CA VAL A 60 1.70 -11.98 23.23
C VAL A 60 0.55 -11.82 24.25
N ILE A 61 0.01 -12.93 24.76
CA ILE A 61 -1.10 -12.89 25.72
C ILE A 61 -0.61 -12.41 27.11
N PRO A 62 0.47 -12.96 27.70
CA PRO A 62 1.02 -12.45 28.96
C PRO A 62 1.50 -11.00 28.90
N GLY A 63 2.11 -10.58 27.78
CA GLY A 63 2.55 -9.20 27.60
C GLY A 63 1.38 -8.21 27.59
N GLN A 64 0.28 -8.55 26.91
CA GLN A 64 -0.92 -7.72 26.88
C GLN A 64 -1.61 -7.64 28.25
N THR A 65 -1.68 -8.74 29.01
CA THR A 65 -2.28 -8.71 30.36
C THR A 65 -1.45 -7.86 31.32
N ILE A 66 -0.12 -7.96 31.28
CA ILE A 66 0.78 -7.12 32.08
C ILE A 66 0.64 -5.64 31.70
N ALA A 67 0.53 -5.32 30.41
CA ALA A 67 0.33 -3.95 29.94
C ALA A 67 -1.02 -3.38 30.43
N TRP A 68 -2.10 -4.16 30.35
CA TRP A 68 -3.43 -3.79 30.84
C TRP A 68 -3.43 -3.53 32.35
N LEU A 69 -2.78 -4.39 33.14
CA LEU A 69 -2.62 -4.19 34.58
C LEU A 69 -1.79 -2.93 34.89
N SER A 70 -0.68 -2.73 34.17
CA SER A 70 0.20 -1.57 34.39
C SER A 70 -0.50 -0.25 34.08
N ALA A 71 -1.39 -0.23 33.07
CA ALA A 71 -2.20 0.93 32.72
C ALA A 71 -3.24 1.29 33.78
N SER A 72 -3.65 0.34 34.64
CA SER A 72 -4.56 0.64 35.77
C SER A 72 -3.88 1.42 36.90
N ILE A 73 -2.54 1.41 36.96
CA ILE A 73 -1.75 2.12 37.97
C ILE A 73 -1.35 3.51 37.50
N SER A 74 -0.95 3.66 36.24
CA SER A 74 -0.74 4.98 35.63
C SER A 74 -0.87 4.90 34.12
N PRO A 75 -1.56 5.87 33.48
CA PRO A 75 -1.66 5.91 32.04
C PRO A 75 -0.29 6.00 31.40
N ILE A 76 0.74 6.64 31.97
CA ILE A 76 2.06 6.78 31.33
C ILE A 76 2.70 5.44 30.88
N PHE A 77 2.34 4.32 31.51
CA PHE A 77 2.83 2.99 31.16
C PHE A 77 2.19 2.38 29.90
N HIS A 78 1.12 2.97 29.35
CA HIS A 78 0.42 2.45 28.15
C HIS A 78 1.23 2.58 26.84
N LEU A 79 2.01 3.65 26.68
CA LEU A 79 2.65 3.97 25.39
C LEU A 79 4.03 3.31 25.18
N PRO A 80 4.96 3.34 26.15
CA PRO A 80 6.28 2.75 25.94
C PRO A 80 6.23 1.22 25.94
N ALA A 81 5.39 0.62 26.79
CA ALA A 81 5.27 -0.84 26.88
C ALA A 81 4.60 -1.43 25.63
N PHE A 82 3.53 -0.80 25.11
CA PHE A 82 2.81 -1.29 23.92
C PHE A 82 3.67 -1.31 22.65
N VAL A 83 4.51 -0.28 22.48
CA VAL A 83 5.38 -0.12 21.30
C VAL A 83 6.64 -1.00 21.38
N LEU A 84 7.22 -1.20 22.57
CA LEU A 84 8.46 -1.97 22.74
C LEU A 84 8.23 -3.48 22.89
N THR A 85 7.05 -3.93 23.33
CA THR A 85 6.80 -5.36 23.62
C THR A 85 6.12 -6.13 22.51
N SER A 86 5.68 -5.46 21.44
CA SER A 86 4.96 -6.11 20.34
C SER A 86 5.85 -6.18 19.08
N PRO A 87 6.60 -7.27 18.87
CA PRO A 87 7.29 -7.50 17.59
C PRO A 87 6.31 -7.49 16.40
N ALA A 88 5.02 -7.73 16.65
CA ALA A 88 3.97 -7.59 15.64
C ALA A 88 3.80 -6.14 15.14
N GLN A 89 3.98 -5.12 15.99
CA GLN A 89 3.89 -3.71 15.55
C GLN A 89 5.11 -3.26 14.76
N ALA A 90 6.32 -3.65 15.20
CA ALA A 90 7.53 -3.40 14.44
C ALA A 90 7.44 -4.03 13.04
N LEU A 91 6.83 -5.22 12.95
CA LEU A 91 6.56 -5.88 11.69
C LEU A 91 5.58 -5.10 10.81
N VAL A 92 4.43 -4.68 11.37
CA VAL A 92 3.45 -3.85 10.64
C VAL A 92 4.09 -2.56 10.13
N TYR A 93 4.91 -1.90 10.94
CA TYR A 93 5.64 -0.72 10.50
C TYR A 93 6.60 -1.04 9.34
N TRP A 94 7.34 -2.14 9.43
CA TRP A 94 8.31 -2.54 8.41
C TRP A 94 7.63 -2.93 7.10
N THR A 95 6.51 -3.66 7.13
CA THR A 95 5.75 -4.03 5.93
C THR A 95 5.16 -2.82 5.23
N LEU A 96 4.55 -1.90 5.98
CA LEU A 96 4.02 -0.65 5.43
C LEU A 96 5.13 0.20 4.81
N ARG A 97 6.31 0.28 5.46
CA ARG A 97 7.46 1.00 4.91
C ARG A 97 7.99 0.35 3.64
N ARG A 98 8.07 -0.99 3.58
CA ARG A 98 8.51 -1.71 2.38
C ARG A 98 7.54 -1.49 1.23
N SER A 99 6.24 -1.66 1.45
CA SER A 99 5.22 -1.43 0.41
C SER A 99 5.37 -0.04 -0.19
N ARG A 100 5.47 1.02 0.62
CA ARG A 100 5.73 2.38 0.11
C ARG A 100 7.05 2.55 -0.65
N ALA A 101 8.07 1.76 -0.33
CA ALA A 101 9.33 1.80 -1.07
C ALA A 101 9.19 1.13 -2.44
N GLN A 102 8.45 0.02 -2.51
CA GLN A 102 8.18 -0.71 -3.74
C GLN A 102 7.33 0.10 -4.73
N GLU A 103 6.30 0.81 -4.25
CA GLU A 103 5.52 1.73 -5.11
C GLU A 103 6.40 2.83 -5.71
N ARG A 104 7.24 3.50 -4.89
CA ARG A 104 8.15 4.55 -5.38
C ARG A 104 9.16 4.05 -6.41
N GLU A 105 9.66 2.84 -6.21
CA GLU A 105 10.57 2.20 -7.16
C GLU A 105 9.84 1.86 -8.46
N ALA A 106 8.60 1.36 -8.37
CA ALA A 106 7.77 1.08 -9.52
C ALA A 106 7.40 2.34 -10.30
N ASP A 107 7.07 3.45 -9.63
CA ASP A 107 6.80 4.75 -10.25
C ASP A 107 8.03 5.27 -10.99
N TYR A 108 9.21 5.22 -10.37
CA TYR A 108 10.45 5.68 -10.99
C TYR A 108 10.78 4.86 -12.25
N ILE A 109 10.77 3.53 -12.14
CA ILE A 109 11.06 2.64 -13.27
C ILE A 109 9.99 2.80 -14.35
N GLY A 110 8.71 2.93 -13.98
CA GLY A 110 7.60 3.15 -14.90
C GLY A 110 7.76 4.43 -15.71
N LEU A 111 8.14 5.53 -15.07
CA LEU A 111 8.45 6.81 -15.74
C LEU A 111 9.64 6.68 -16.71
N VAL A 112 10.67 5.93 -16.34
CA VAL A 112 11.82 5.68 -17.23
C VAL A 112 11.37 4.84 -18.44
N LEU A 113 10.60 3.78 -18.23
CA LEU A 113 10.12 2.89 -19.28
C LEU A 113 9.21 3.62 -20.27
N MET A 114 8.30 4.49 -19.79
CA MET A 114 7.46 5.27 -20.70
C MET A 114 8.26 6.28 -21.52
N CYS A 115 9.28 6.92 -20.93
CA CYS A 115 10.20 7.80 -21.66
C CYS A 115 10.97 7.03 -22.75
N GLU A 116 11.48 5.84 -22.42
CA GLU A 116 12.18 4.97 -23.37
C GLU A 116 11.28 4.49 -24.52
N ALA A 117 10.00 4.28 -24.24
CA ALA A 117 8.99 3.94 -25.24
C ALA A 117 8.50 5.15 -26.07
N GLY A 118 8.93 6.37 -25.74
CA GLY A 118 8.61 7.60 -26.47
C GLY A 118 7.31 8.30 -26.04
N TYR A 119 6.76 7.94 -24.87
CA TYR A 119 5.59 8.59 -24.28
C TYR A 119 5.98 9.78 -23.38
N ASP A 120 5.06 10.71 -23.16
CA ASP A 120 5.32 11.91 -22.36
C ASP A 120 5.19 11.65 -20.84
N PRO A 121 6.27 11.70 -20.04
CA PRO A 121 6.20 11.50 -18.59
C PRO A 121 5.34 12.55 -17.87
N ALA A 122 5.08 13.72 -18.46
CA ALA A 122 4.18 14.71 -17.87
C ALA A 122 2.74 14.19 -17.76
N ALA A 123 2.33 13.23 -18.61
CA ALA A 123 1.02 12.60 -18.53
C ALA A 123 0.77 11.87 -17.20
N ALA A 124 1.83 11.43 -16.51
CA ALA A 124 1.71 10.81 -15.18
C ALA A 124 1.08 11.76 -14.16
N ILE A 125 1.48 13.03 -14.17
CA ILE A 125 0.96 14.04 -13.23
C ILE A 125 -0.53 14.27 -13.51
N THR A 126 -0.90 14.45 -14.78
CA THR A 126 -2.29 14.62 -15.20
C THR A 126 -3.13 13.42 -14.76
N HIS A 127 -2.64 12.21 -15.02
CA HIS A 127 -3.31 10.98 -14.64
C HIS A 127 -3.55 10.88 -13.12
N TRP A 128 -2.55 11.22 -12.31
CA TRP A 128 -2.66 11.18 -10.84
C TRP A 128 -3.66 12.19 -10.29
N VAL A 129 -3.66 13.41 -10.82
CA VAL A 129 -4.63 14.46 -10.44
C VAL A 129 -6.06 14.04 -10.81
N GLU A 130 -6.26 13.46 -11.99
CA GLU A 130 -7.56 12.96 -12.42
C GLU A 130 -8.06 11.81 -11.54
N MET A 131 -7.18 10.87 -11.18
CA MET A 131 -7.54 9.77 -10.28
C MET A 131 -7.93 10.28 -8.90
N GLU A 132 -7.22 11.26 -8.35
CA GLU A 132 -7.59 11.88 -7.06
C GLU A 132 -8.96 12.57 -7.13
N ALA A 133 -9.24 13.29 -8.22
CA ALA A 133 -10.53 13.94 -8.42
C ALA A 133 -11.69 12.93 -8.51
N ARG A 134 -11.52 11.85 -9.29
CA ARG A 134 -12.52 10.77 -9.42
C ARG A 134 -12.73 10.03 -8.10
N GLU A 135 -11.67 9.82 -7.32
CA GLU A 135 -11.77 9.23 -5.99
C GLU A 135 -12.63 10.07 -5.05
N GLN A 136 -12.37 11.38 -4.98
CA GLN A 136 -13.15 12.27 -4.12
C GLN A 136 -14.63 12.26 -4.50
N GLU A 137 -14.93 12.22 -5.80
CA GLU A 137 -16.30 12.08 -6.29
C GLU A 137 -16.93 10.75 -5.85
N GLN A 138 -16.22 9.65 -6.01
CA GLN A 138 -16.69 8.32 -5.61
C GLN A 138 -16.94 8.25 -4.09
N ILE A 139 -16.05 8.81 -3.28
CA ILE A 139 -16.22 8.91 -1.83
C ILE A 139 -17.44 9.76 -1.50
N ALA A 140 -17.62 10.92 -2.14
CA ALA A 140 -18.77 11.78 -1.92
C ALA A 140 -20.10 11.07 -2.24
N ARG A 141 -20.15 10.33 -3.37
CA ARG A 141 -21.30 9.50 -3.75
C ARG A 141 -21.59 8.41 -2.71
N LEU A 142 -20.56 7.75 -2.20
CA LEU A 142 -20.73 6.72 -1.17
C LEU A 142 -21.15 7.31 0.17
N GLN A 143 -20.65 8.49 0.53
CA GLN A 143 -21.04 9.20 1.75
C GLN A 143 -22.50 9.63 1.71
N ALA A 144 -22.97 10.07 0.54
CA ALA A 144 -24.36 10.39 0.30
C ALA A 144 -25.27 9.14 0.43
N LYS A 145 -24.78 7.96 0.02
CA LYS A 145 -25.56 6.71 0.05
C LYS A 145 -25.56 5.98 1.40
N HIS A 146 -24.44 5.97 2.12
CA HIS A 146 -24.25 5.13 3.32
C HIS A 146 -23.99 5.93 4.62
N GLY A 147 -23.98 7.26 4.54
CA GLY A 147 -23.68 8.15 5.66
C GLY A 147 -22.17 8.32 5.92
N ARG A 148 -21.77 9.52 6.37
CA ARG A 148 -20.35 9.91 6.55
C ARG A 148 -19.53 8.98 7.47
N GLY A 149 -20.15 8.26 8.39
CA GLY A 149 -19.45 7.39 9.35
C GLY A 149 -18.99 6.04 8.81
N ASN A 150 -19.53 5.59 7.67
CA ASN A 150 -19.29 4.23 7.15
C ASN A 150 -18.46 4.19 5.86
N VAL A 151 -18.01 5.34 5.36
CA VAL A 151 -17.24 5.41 4.11
C VAL A 151 -15.76 5.52 4.43
N ARG A 152 -15.08 4.38 4.32
CA ARG A 152 -13.62 4.33 4.32
C ARG A 152 -13.11 4.79 2.95
N ARG A 153 -11.96 5.47 2.91
CA ARG A 153 -11.19 5.61 1.66
C ARG A 153 -10.95 4.20 1.12
N ILE A 154 -11.44 3.95 -0.09
CA ILE A 154 -11.44 2.62 -0.70
C ILE A 154 -10.22 2.42 -1.60
N ASN A 155 -9.63 3.52 -2.07
CA ASN A 155 -8.55 3.43 -3.05
C ASN A 155 -7.25 3.10 -2.33
N GLU A 156 -6.79 1.88 -2.54
CA GLU A 156 -5.48 1.42 -2.10
C GLU A 156 -4.36 2.27 -2.73
N TRP A 157 -4.53 2.67 -3.99
CA TRP A 157 -3.65 3.56 -4.77
C TRP A 157 -3.27 4.86 -4.00
N ALA A 158 -4.23 5.69 -3.59
CA ALA A 158 -3.96 6.95 -2.89
C ALA A 158 -3.49 6.77 -1.45
N SER A 159 -3.61 5.55 -0.91
CA SER A 159 -3.16 5.21 0.44
C SER A 159 -1.71 4.70 0.48
N THR A 160 -1.21 4.19 -0.64
CA THR A 160 0.16 3.65 -0.78
C THR A 160 1.11 4.63 -1.45
N HIS A 161 0.61 5.63 -2.20
CA HIS A 161 1.42 6.61 -2.89
C HIS A 161 1.84 7.78 -1.98
N PRO A 162 3.11 8.23 -2.04
CA PRO A 162 3.58 9.37 -1.28
C PRO A 162 2.98 10.68 -1.84
N HIS A 163 2.47 11.52 -0.94
CA HIS A 163 2.23 12.94 -1.21
C HIS A 163 3.52 13.75 -1.16
#